data_AF-A0A672S2M7-F1
#
_entry.id   AF-A0A672S2M7-F1
#
_cell.length_a   1.000
_cell.length_b   1.000
_cell.length_c   1.000
_cell.angle_alpha   90.00
_cell.angle_beta   90.00
_cell.angle_gamma   90.00
#
_symmetry.space_group_name_H-M   'P 1'
#
loop_
_entity.id
_entity.type
_entity.pdbx_description
1 polymer ?
#
loop_
_entity_poly.entity_id
_entity_poly.type
_entity_poly.pdbx_seq_one_letter_code
_entity_poly.pdbx_strand_id
1 'polypeptide(L)'
;MSRVVKKRQADPKVVQYVWSAIEVIRNQKQIANMDRISKYLSRVYGMHPKDTARHLVLAVKDGLVVETLTVGCKGSKAGIEQEGYWLPGDEMGSKRKNLNKQEMTTCLKFILGRMKERAVDLHKRGKESKQPIYRRLIHTSLDVDNVQENISEGKYKSFEEFRADAQLIVHNTAILHGVNSDQTEIARLLYNDTCHESPTHELVWARMKGFGYWPAKVMQREGNQVDVRFFGHQHQRAWIPSDNIQEITINLQQLQVKRSSGWKKACDELELHQRFLREGRTWKGKLEEKHDRSDRHERQEDKQEEAESSISSTSNEQSKGNQEPKAKRSRRSQVAEPKVEEPEPEMEAVSSSQEIPTAVPHQPERTSVSTQTKKSGSPSSSSSPAPRMVHRGTQTLNEGNCQNMCHDKYTKIFSDVKEMMKAENKRETERVLKEALDKLRAEMEEEKRQAVNKAVSSTQAEMDRKCKQVKEKCKEELMEEMKKMVAQHKQLISQTKKKQWCYNCEEEAMYHCCWNTSYCSIKCQQEHWHADHKRTCRRKR
;
A
#
# COMPACT_ATOMS: atom_id res chain seq x y z
N MET A 1 1.63 -12.95 22.32
CA MET A 1 0.27 -12.82 22.85
C MET A 1 -0.69 -13.40 21.84
N SER A 2 -1.30 -14.54 22.13
CA SER A 2 -2.29 -15.19 21.27
C SER A 2 -3.52 -14.29 21.18
N ARG A 3 -3.91 -13.86 19.96
CA ARG A 3 -5.15 -13.10 19.74
C ARG A 3 -6.33 -13.88 20.30
N VAL A 4 -7.08 -13.29 21.22
CA VAL A 4 -8.37 -13.82 21.66
C VAL A 4 -9.32 -13.71 20.46
N VAL A 5 -9.52 -14.83 19.76
CA VAL A 5 -10.49 -14.90 18.67
C VAL A 5 -11.88 -14.92 19.30
N LYS A 6 -12.61 -13.80 19.25
CA LYS A 6 -14.04 -13.77 19.60
C LYS A 6 -14.75 -14.77 18.68
N LYS A 7 -15.30 -15.86 19.24
CA LYS A 7 -16.15 -16.78 18.48
C LYS A 7 -17.44 -16.05 18.08
N ARG A 8 -17.74 -16.06 16.78
CA ARG A 8 -19.00 -15.55 16.20
C ARG A 8 -20.19 -16.29 16.82
N GLN A 9 -21.24 -15.57 17.17
CA GLN A 9 -22.47 -16.11 17.78
C GLN A 9 -23.60 -16.30 16.76
N ALA A 10 -23.60 -15.52 15.67
CA ALA A 10 -24.55 -15.58 14.59
C ALA A 10 -24.23 -16.73 13.62
N ASP A 11 -25.26 -17.48 13.24
CA ASP A 11 -25.16 -18.51 12.21
C ASP A 11 -24.85 -17.86 10.84
N PRO A 12 -23.73 -18.23 10.17
CA PRO A 12 -23.36 -17.69 8.87
C PRO A 12 -24.46 -17.78 7.80
N LYS A 13 -25.26 -18.86 7.80
CA LYS A 13 -26.32 -19.09 6.82
C LYS A 13 -27.51 -18.17 7.06
N VAL A 14 -27.87 -17.98 8.33
CA VAL A 14 -28.94 -17.06 8.73
C VAL A 14 -28.56 -15.60 8.44
N VAL A 15 -27.30 -15.24 8.67
CA VAL A 15 -26.80 -13.90 8.36
C VAL A 15 -26.93 -13.59 6.86
N GLN A 16 -26.67 -14.56 5.98
CA GLN A 16 -26.88 -14.38 4.54
C GLN A 16 -28.37 -14.12 4.19
N TYR A 17 -29.31 -14.77 4.88
CA TYR A 17 -30.73 -14.51 4.69
C TYR A 17 -31.11 -13.09 5.14
N VAL A 18 -30.60 -12.67 6.30
CA VAL A 18 -30.77 -11.31 6.81
C VAL A 18 -30.18 -10.29 5.83
N TRP A 19 -29.01 -10.55 5.27
CA TRP A 19 -28.39 -9.69 4.26
C TRP A 19 -29.23 -9.56 3.00
N SER A 20 -29.74 -10.68 2.48
CA SER A 20 -30.64 -10.68 1.32
C SER A 20 -31.92 -9.88 1.60
N ALA A 21 -32.49 -10.01 2.79
CA ALA A 21 -33.66 -9.22 3.19
C ALA A 21 -33.36 -7.72 3.20
N ILE A 22 -32.26 -7.31 3.83
CA ILE A 22 -31.82 -5.91 3.90
C ILE A 22 -31.56 -5.34 2.50
N GLU A 23 -30.88 -6.08 1.63
CA GLU A 23 -30.56 -5.66 0.26
C GLU A 23 -31.84 -5.45 -0.57
N VAL A 24 -32.79 -6.39 -0.54
CA VAL A 24 -34.05 -6.26 -1.28
C VAL A 24 -34.87 -5.06 -0.81
N ILE A 25 -34.99 -4.85 0.50
CA ILE A 25 -35.77 -3.73 1.06
C ILE A 25 -35.11 -2.38 0.70
N ARG A 26 -33.77 -2.30 0.76
CA ARG A 26 -33.02 -1.09 0.41
C ARG A 26 -33.06 -0.79 -1.09
N ASN A 27 -33.03 -1.82 -1.93
CA ASN A 27 -33.21 -1.67 -3.39
C ASN A 27 -34.58 -1.08 -3.75
N GLN A 28 -35.60 -1.32 -2.91
CA GLN A 28 -36.92 -0.68 -3.02
C GLN A 28 -36.96 0.76 -2.43
N LYS A 29 -35.81 1.30 -2.02
CA LYS A 29 -35.66 2.62 -1.36
C LYS A 29 -36.49 2.74 -0.09
N GLN A 30 -36.65 1.64 0.64
CA GLN A 30 -37.33 1.58 1.93
C GLN A 30 -36.32 1.36 3.07
N ILE A 31 -36.67 1.84 4.27
CA ILE A 31 -35.89 1.52 5.49
C ILE A 31 -36.08 0.02 5.78
N ALA A 32 -34.97 -0.71 5.87
CA ALA A 32 -34.96 -2.08 6.36
C ALA A 32 -35.14 -2.06 7.88
N ASN A 33 -36.38 -2.03 8.34
CA ASN A 33 -36.74 -2.13 9.75
C ASN A 33 -37.10 -3.58 10.11
N MET A 34 -37.24 -3.85 11.42
CA MET A 34 -37.56 -5.17 11.95
C MET A 34 -38.77 -5.79 11.23
N ASP A 35 -39.89 -5.07 11.16
CA ASP A 35 -41.13 -5.56 10.55
C ASP A 35 -40.96 -6.01 9.09
N ARG A 36 -40.25 -5.24 8.27
CA ARG A 36 -40.03 -5.54 6.85
C ARG A 36 -39.08 -6.72 6.67
N ILE A 37 -38.01 -6.77 7.46
CA ILE A 37 -37.06 -7.88 7.45
C ILE A 37 -37.77 -9.17 7.89
N SER A 38 -38.56 -9.11 8.96
CA SER A 38 -39.37 -10.24 9.42
C SER A 38 -40.31 -10.75 8.34
N LYS A 39 -41.08 -9.86 7.69
CA LYS A 39 -42.03 -10.25 6.64
C LYS A 39 -41.34 -10.90 5.46
N TYR A 40 -40.18 -10.38 5.06
CA TYR A 40 -39.40 -10.96 3.98
C TYR A 40 -38.87 -12.35 4.36
N LEU A 41 -38.25 -12.49 5.54
CA LEU A 41 -37.67 -13.75 5.99
C LEU A 41 -38.73 -14.83 6.26
N SER A 42 -39.90 -14.45 6.79
CA SER A 42 -41.04 -15.37 6.92
C SER A 42 -41.56 -15.84 5.57
N ARG A 43 -41.64 -14.95 4.57
CA ARG A 43 -42.17 -15.28 3.24
C ARG A 43 -41.21 -16.13 2.41
N VAL A 44 -39.91 -15.80 2.43
CA VAL A 44 -38.92 -16.39 1.52
C VAL A 44 -38.22 -17.60 2.15
N TYR A 45 -37.94 -17.54 3.45
CA TYR A 45 -37.16 -18.55 4.15
C TYR A 45 -37.92 -19.25 5.29
N GLY A 46 -39.22 -18.97 5.46
CA GLY A 46 -40.06 -19.59 6.48
C GLY A 46 -39.65 -19.24 7.93
N MET A 47 -38.85 -18.19 8.14
CA MET A 47 -38.36 -17.84 9.47
C MET A 47 -39.43 -17.16 10.31
N HIS A 48 -39.59 -17.61 11.57
CA HIS A 48 -40.54 -17.00 12.49
C HIS A 48 -40.07 -15.59 12.92
N PRO A 49 -40.97 -14.62 13.12
CA PRO A 49 -40.60 -13.25 13.53
C PRO A 49 -39.74 -13.15 14.80
N LYS A 50 -40.04 -13.99 15.79
CA LYS A 50 -39.25 -14.06 17.05
C LYS A 50 -37.81 -14.52 16.80
N ASP A 51 -37.62 -15.51 15.92
CA ASP A 51 -36.29 -15.99 15.55
C ASP A 51 -35.54 -14.97 14.71
N THR A 52 -36.25 -14.26 13.83
CA THR A 52 -35.69 -13.15 13.06
C THR A 52 -35.11 -12.08 13.99
N ALA A 53 -35.88 -11.61 14.97
CA ALA A 53 -35.40 -10.61 15.93
C ALA A 53 -34.16 -11.09 16.70
N ARG A 54 -34.17 -12.34 17.17
CA ARG A 54 -33.02 -12.96 17.85
C ARG A 54 -31.78 -12.98 16.95
N HIS A 55 -31.92 -13.40 15.69
CA HIS A 55 -30.81 -13.49 14.75
C HIS A 55 -30.29 -12.12 14.30
N LEU A 56 -31.16 -11.12 14.21
CA LEU A 56 -30.78 -9.73 13.95
C LEU A 56 -29.89 -9.17 15.05
N VAL A 57 -30.28 -9.37 16.32
CA VAL A 57 -29.48 -8.96 17.49
C VAL A 57 -28.12 -9.65 17.52
N LEU A 58 -28.07 -10.95 17.20
CA LEU A 58 -26.79 -11.68 17.12
C LEU A 58 -25.91 -11.15 15.98
N ALA A 59 -26.49 -10.86 14.80
CA ALA A 59 -25.77 -10.30 13.67
C ALA A 59 -25.22 -8.89 13.97
N VAL A 60 -25.97 -8.08 14.72
CA VAL A 60 -25.52 -6.76 15.19
C VAL A 60 -24.37 -6.89 16.20
N LYS A 61 -24.50 -7.79 17.20
CA LYS A 61 -23.43 -8.05 18.19
C LYS A 61 -22.12 -8.53 17.55
N ASP A 62 -22.22 -9.29 16.47
CA ASP A 62 -21.06 -9.78 15.72
C ASP A 62 -20.54 -8.76 14.69
N GLY A 63 -21.13 -7.58 14.57
CA GLY A 63 -20.74 -6.53 13.63
C GLY A 63 -21.02 -6.88 12.16
N LEU A 64 -21.94 -7.82 11.90
CA LEU A 64 -22.33 -8.27 10.57
C LEU A 64 -23.54 -7.53 10.02
N VAL A 65 -24.22 -6.78 10.86
CA VAL A 65 -25.32 -5.85 10.54
C VAL A 65 -25.13 -4.64 11.44
N VAL A 66 -25.36 -3.44 10.93
CA VAL A 66 -25.31 -2.20 11.72
C VAL A 66 -26.75 -1.76 12.00
N GLU A 67 -27.04 -1.47 13.26
CA GLU A 67 -28.33 -0.94 13.71
C GLU A 67 -28.19 0.58 13.93
N THR A 68 -29.10 1.37 13.35
CA THR A 68 -29.06 2.84 13.47
C THR A 68 -30.46 3.41 13.42
N LEU A 69 -30.70 4.47 14.21
CA LEU A 69 -31.94 5.26 14.17
C LEU A 69 -31.98 6.08 12.88
N THR A 70 -33.02 5.86 12.06
CA THR A 70 -33.14 6.46 10.73
C THR A 70 -34.50 7.05 10.50
N VAL A 71 -34.54 8.21 9.86
CA VAL A 71 -35.79 8.91 9.51
C VAL A 71 -36.24 8.50 8.12
N GLY A 72 -37.47 8.00 8.02
CA GLY A 72 -38.07 7.65 6.73
C GLY A 72 -38.36 8.87 5.88
N CYS A 73 -37.88 8.90 4.63
CA CYS A 73 -38.17 9.98 3.69
C CYS A 73 -39.42 9.71 2.83
N LYS A 74 -40.12 8.57 3.01
CA LYS A 74 -41.27 8.14 2.19
C LYS A 74 -42.29 7.29 2.98
N GLY A 75 -43.57 7.43 2.63
CA GLY A 75 -44.70 6.64 3.15
C GLY A 75 -45.42 7.28 4.35
N SER A 76 -46.43 6.59 4.89
CA SER A 76 -47.30 7.10 5.98
C SER A 76 -46.59 7.36 7.32
N LYS A 77 -45.33 6.91 7.46
CA LYS A 77 -44.46 7.16 8.62
C LYS A 77 -43.23 8.02 8.26
N ALA A 78 -43.32 8.83 7.21
CA ALA A 78 -42.24 9.74 6.84
C ALA A 78 -42.01 10.78 7.95
N GLY A 79 -40.75 11.06 8.30
CA GLY A 79 -40.38 11.97 9.39
C GLY A 79 -40.32 11.34 10.78
N ILE A 80 -40.73 10.07 10.94
CA ILE A 80 -40.66 9.36 12.23
C ILE A 80 -39.37 8.54 12.28
N GLU A 81 -38.59 8.73 13.35
CA GLU A 81 -37.39 7.94 13.66
C GLU A 81 -37.75 6.47 13.87
N GLN A 82 -37.08 5.59 13.14
CA GLN A 82 -37.27 4.15 13.20
C GLN A 82 -35.91 3.44 13.19
N GLU A 83 -35.84 2.31 13.90
CA GLU A 83 -34.70 1.40 13.83
C GLU A 83 -34.53 0.87 12.40
N GLY A 84 -33.36 1.15 11.82
CA GLY A 84 -32.97 0.70 10.50
C GLY A 84 -31.72 -0.16 10.58
N TYR A 85 -31.71 -1.24 9.80
CA TYR A 85 -30.60 -2.20 9.72
C TYR A 85 -29.85 -2.04 8.39
N TRP A 86 -28.52 -2.06 8.46
CA TRP A 86 -27.58 -1.76 7.37
C TRP A 86 -26.55 -2.88 7.25
N LEU A 87 -26.05 -3.12 6.03
CA LEU A 87 -24.89 -3.99 5.85
C LEU A 87 -23.62 -3.25 6.31
N PRO A 88 -22.63 -3.92 6.92
CA PRO A 88 -21.37 -3.29 7.28
C PRO A 88 -20.68 -2.71 6.04
N GLY A 89 -20.33 -1.43 6.08
CA GLY A 89 -19.75 -0.68 4.95
C GLY A 89 -20.76 0.06 4.05
N ASP A 90 -22.07 -0.11 4.27
CA ASP A 90 -23.12 0.78 3.74
C ASP A 90 -23.21 2.06 4.61
N GLU A 91 -22.12 2.83 4.73
CA GLU A 91 -22.14 4.07 5.51
C GLU A 91 -23.04 5.13 4.86
N MET A 92 -23.80 5.81 5.71
CA MET A 92 -24.72 6.89 5.38
C MET A 92 -24.03 7.98 4.55
N GLY A 93 -24.55 8.23 3.35
CA GLY A 93 -24.32 9.50 2.63
C GLY A 93 -23.67 9.40 1.25
N SER A 94 -23.06 8.28 0.87
CA SER A 94 -22.52 8.13 -0.49
C SER A 94 -23.45 7.27 -1.32
N LYS A 95 -24.29 7.92 -2.14
CA LYS A 95 -24.92 7.24 -3.28
C LYS A 95 -23.79 6.58 -4.08
N ARG A 96 -23.65 5.26 -4.03
CA ARG A 96 -23.00 4.49 -5.11
C ARG A 96 -23.85 4.74 -6.36
N LYS A 97 -23.58 5.85 -7.05
CA LYS A 97 -24.05 6.04 -8.41
C LYS A 97 -23.24 5.03 -9.23
N ASN A 98 -23.92 4.05 -9.81
CA ASN A 98 -23.35 3.35 -10.96
C ASN A 98 -22.95 4.43 -11.96
N LEU A 99 -21.64 4.59 -12.19
CA LEU A 99 -21.12 5.48 -13.22
C LEU A 99 -21.79 5.10 -14.54
N ASN A 100 -22.30 6.08 -15.27
CA ASN A 100 -22.88 5.83 -16.59
C ASN A 100 -21.82 5.13 -17.46
N LYS A 101 -22.21 4.20 -18.35
CA LYS A 101 -21.28 3.44 -19.21
C LYS A 101 -20.27 4.36 -19.90
N GLN A 102 -20.73 5.54 -20.31
CA GLN A 102 -19.92 6.57 -20.96
C GLN A 102 -18.93 7.29 -20.01
N GLU A 103 -19.31 7.50 -18.74
CA GLU A 103 -18.44 8.05 -17.70
C GLU A 103 -17.35 7.02 -17.32
N MET A 104 -17.74 5.76 -17.18
CA MET A 104 -16.82 4.65 -16.93
C MET A 104 -15.81 4.50 -18.07
N THR A 105 -16.25 4.49 -19.32
CA THR A 105 -15.33 4.45 -20.49
C THR A 105 -14.36 5.63 -20.48
N THR A 106 -14.81 6.82 -20.08
CA THR A 106 -13.94 8.02 -19.99
C THR A 106 -12.88 7.87 -18.90
N CYS A 107 -13.26 7.41 -17.71
CA CYS A 107 -12.31 7.11 -16.63
C CYS A 107 -11.29 6.03 -17.04
N LEU A 108 -11.76 4.94 -17.64
CA LEU A 108 -10.89 3.85 -18.09
C LEU A 108 -9.89 4.31 -19.15
N LYS A 109 -10.30 5.18 -20.09
CA LYS A 109 -9.39 5.78 -21.09
C LYS A 109 -8.27 6.61 -20.44
N PHE A 110 -8.56 7.34 -19.37
CA PHE A 110 -7.55 8.10 -18.62
C PHE A 110 -6.55 7.19 -17.92
N ILE A 111 -7.06 6.16 -17.23
CA ILE A 111 -6.21 5.17 -16.55
C ILE A 111 -5.33 4.45 -17.56
N LEU A 112 -5.89 4.08 -18.71
CA LEU A 112 -5.16 3.47 -19.81
C LEU A 112 -4.07 4.40 -20.37
N GLY A 113 -4.32 5.71 -20.50
CA GLY A 113 -3.32 6.68 -20.94
C GLY A 113 -2.08 6.66 -20.03
N ARG A 114 -2.29 6.65 -18.71
CA ARG A 114 -1.20 6.51 -17.73
C ARG A 114 -0.56 5.12 -17.74
N MET A 115 -1.36 4.07 -17.93
CA MET A 115 -0.83 2.72 -18.07
C MET A 115 0.11 2.61 -19.27
N LYS A 116 -0.23 3.26 -20.38
CA LYS A 116 0.60 3.27 -21.59
C LYS A 116 1.94 3.93 -21.41
N GLU A 117 1.99 5.08 -20.73
CA GLU A 117 3.25 5.79 -20.45
C GLU A 117 4.26 4.91 -19.72
N ARG A 118 3.80 4.13 -18.74
CA ARG A 118 4.66 3.21 -17.96
C ARG A 118 4.84 1.85 -18.62
N ALA A 119 3.89 1.40 -19.43
CA ALA A 119 4.01 0.18 -20.20
C ALA A 119 5.12 0.27 -21.27
N VAL A 120 5.57 1.46 -21.66
CA VAL A 120 6.74 1.61 -22.54
C VAL A 120 7.98 0.92 -21.94
N ASP A 121 8.15 0.98 -20.62
CA ASP A 121 9.27 0.35 -19.93
C ASP A 121 9.13 -1.19 -19.84
N LEU A 122 7.89 -1.70 -19.86
CA LEU A 122 7.60 -3.14 -20.05
C LEU A 122 8.02 -3.63 -21.45
N HIS A 123 7.93 -2.78 -22.48
CA HIS A 123 8.24 -3.13 -23.87
C HIS A 123 9.70 -2.82 -24.28
N LYS A 124 10.51 -2.17 -23.42
CA LYS A 124 11.91 -1.83 -23.70
C LYS A 124 12.84 -3.04 -23.83
N ARG A 125 12.41 -4.23 -23.40
CA ARG A 125 13.11 -5.51 -23.64
C ARG A 125 12.19 -6.50 -24.37
N GLY A 126 11.99 -6.26 -25.66
CA GLY A 126 11.55 -7.29 -26.60
C GLY A 126 10.03 -7.40 -26.83
N LYS A 127 9.63 -7.43 -28.10
CA LYS A 127 8.31 -7.89 -28.55
C LYS A 127 8.22 -9.41 -28.35
N GLU A 128 7.99 -9.86 -27.12
CA GLU A 128 8.01 -11.30 -26.78
C GLU A 128 6.68 -12.03 -27.02
N SER A 129 5.58 -11.34 -27.36
CA SER A 129 4.27 -11.97 -27.64
C SER A 129 4.28 -12.92 -28.85
N LYS A 130 5.37 -12.90 -29.65
CA LYS A 130 5.58 -13.80 -30.80
C LYS A 130 6.44 -15.03 -30.50
N GLN A 131 6.97 -15.18 -29.28
CA GLN A 131 7.81 -16.34 -28.97
C GLN A 131 6.97 -17.64 -28.90
N PRO A 132 7.43 -18.77 -29.46
CA PRO A 132 6.70 -20.04 -29.41
C PRO A 132 6.38 -20.52 -27.98
N ILE A 133 7.24 -20.16 -27.01
CA ILE A 133 7.10 -20.47 -25.59
C ILE A 133 5.92 -19.70 -24.97
N TYR A 134 5.62 -18.49 -25.45
CA TYR A 134 4.51 -17.66 -24.97
C TYR A 134 3.16 -18.40 -25.12
N ARG A 135 2.93 -19.03 -26.28
CA ARG A 135 1.72 -19.84 -26.54
C ARG A 135 1.61 -21.12 -25.71
N ARG A 136 2.72 -21.60 -25.13
CA ARG A 136 2.74 -22.78 -24.26
C ARG A 136 2.52 -22.46 -22.79
N LEU A 137 2.89 -21.26 -22.35
CA LEU A 137 2.84 -20.85 -20.94
C LEU A 137 1.65 -19.95 -20.60
N ILE A 138 1.19 -19.13 -21.55
CA ILE A 138 0.11 -18.17 -21.33
C ILE A 138 -1.21 -18.71 -21.89
N HIS A 139 -2.16 -19.00 -21.00
CA HIS A 139 -3.50 -19.48 -21.36
C HIS A 139 -4.35 -18.36 -22.01
N THR A 140 -4.35 -17.18 -21.40
CA THR A 140 -5.12 -16.02 -21.87
C THR A 140 -4.14 -14.89 -22.15
N SER A 141 -3.83 -14.66 -23.42
CA SER A 141 -2.97 -13.56 -23.83
C SER A 141 -3.71 -12.24 -23.66
N LEU A 142 -3.12 -11.32 -22.90
CA LEU A 142 -3.65 -9.99 -22.69
C LEU A 142 -2.50 -9.00 -22.53
N ASP A 143 -2.51 -7.94 -23.32
CA ASP A 143 -1.59 -6.81 -23.24
C ASP A 143 -2.35 -5.47 -23.11
N VAL A 144 -1.59 -4.37 -22.96
CA VAL A 144 -2.16 -3.03 -22.78
C VAL A 144 -2.93 -2.57 -24.04
N ASP A 145 -2.59 -3.08 -25.23
CA ASP A 145 -3.28 -2.76 -26.46
C ASP A 145 -4.63 -3.51 -26.54
N ASN A 146 -4.69 -4.77 -26.08
CA ASN A 146 -5.96 -5.49 -25.93
C ASN A 146 -6.88 -4.81 -24.92
N VAL A 147 -6.34 -4.31 -23.80
CA VAL A 147 -7.11 -3.55 -22.81
C VAL A 147 -7.64 -2.25 -23.43
N GLN A 148 -6.89 -1.58 -24.30
CA GLN A 148 -7.38 -0.42 -25.04
C GLN A 148 -8.58 -0.75 -25.94
N GLU A 149 -8.47 -1.84 -26.70
CA GLU A 149 -9.54 -2.28 -27.59
C GLU A 149 -10.80 -2.62 -26.77
N ASN A 150 -10.64 -3.33 -25.66
CA ASN A 150 -11.73 -3.66 -24.74
C ASN A 150 -12.41 -2.41 -24.13
N ILE A 151 -11.65 -1.36 -23.82
CA ILE A 151 -12.20 -0.06 -23.38
C ILE A 151 -12.96 0.62 -24.53
N SER A 152 -12.42 0.58 -25.75
CA SER A 152 -12.99 1.25 -26.93
C SER A 152 -14.30 0.60 -27.38
N GLU A 153 -14.38 -0.73 -27.32
CA GLU A 153 -15.59 -1.51 -27.60
C GLU A 153 -16.59 -1.53 -26.43
N GLY A 154 -16.20 -0.98 -25.27
CA GLY A 154 -17.04 -0.94 -24.07
C GLY A 154 -17.38 -2.33 -23.54
N LYS A 155 -16.42 -3.26 -23.60
CA LYS A 155 -16.54 -4.64 -23.12
C LYS A 155 -16.59 -4.75 -21.60
N TYR A 156 -15.95 -3.80 -20.90
CA TYR A 156 -15.98 -3.73 -19.44
C TYR A 156 -17.34 -3.27 -18.94
N LYS A 157 -17.98 -4.10 -18.11
CA LYS A 157 -19.25 -3.81 -17.42
C LYS A 157 -19.02 -3.19 -16.04
N SER A 158 -17.81 -3.34 -15.50
CA SER A 158 -17.42 -2.77 -14.20
C SER A 158 -15.92 -2.45 -14.17
N PHE A 159 -15.51 -1.61 -13.22
CA PHE A 159 -14.08 -1.37 -12.93
C PHE A 159 -13.37 -2.64 -12.44
N GLU A 160 -14.09 -3.60 -11.86
CA GLU A 160 -13.52 -4.84 -11.37
C GLU A 160 -13.09 -5.76 -12.51
N GLU A 161 -13.83 -5.78 -13.62
CA GLU A 161 -13.43 -6.52 -14.84
C GLU A 161 -12.17 -5.92 -15.46
N PHE A 162 -12.08 -4.58 -15.53
CA PHE A 162 -10.86 -3.91 -15.97
C PHE A 162 -9.67 -4.17 -15.04
N ARG A 163 -9.91 -4.19 -13.72
CA ARG A 163 -8.90 -4.52 -12.72
C ARG A 163 -8.41 -5.96 -12.88
N ALA A 164 -9.31 -6.91 -13.13
CA ALA A 164 -8.96 -8.30 -13.37
C ALA A 164 -8.04 -8.44 -14.60
N ASP A 165 -8.35 -7.72 -15.67
CA ASP A 165 -7.52 -7.66 -16.88
C ASP A 165 -6.14 -7.03 -16.60
N ALA A 166 -6.09 -5.93 -15.85
CA ALA A 166 -4.81 -5.35 -15.43
C ALA A 166 -3.98 -6.31 -14.55
N GLN A 167 -4.63 -7.11 -13.71
CA GLN A 167 -3.97 -8.12 -12.89
C GLN A 167 -3.47 -9.30 -13.72
N LEU A 168 -4.22 -9.68 -14.76
CA LEU A 168 -3.83 -10.73 -15.70
C LEU A 168 -2.56 -10.35 -16.46
N ILE A 169 -2.36 -9.07 -16.79
CA ILE A 169 -1.10 -8.57 -17.36
C ILE A 169 0.07 -8.88 -16.40
N VAL A 170 -0.06 -8.55 -15.10
CA VAL A 170 0.97 -8.85 -14.10
C VAL A 170 1.24 -10.35 -13.99
N HIS A 171 0.19 -11.16 -13.98
CA HIS A 171 0.29 -12.62 -13.90
C HIS A 171 1.03 -13.19 -15.11
N ASN A 172 0.67 -12.77 -16.32
CA ASN A 172 1.33 -13.19 -17.54
C ASN A 172 2.80 -12.78 -17.57
N THR A 173 3.12 -11.56 -17.13
CA THR A 173 4.51 -11.09 -16.97
C THR A 173 5.28 -11.95 -15.96
N ALA A 174 4.66 -12.31 -14.83
CA ALA A 174 5.26 -13.16 -13.81
C ALA A 174 5.55 -14.58 -14.31
N ILE A 175 4.69 -15.13 -15.17
CA ILE A 175 4.90 -16.45 -15.78
C ILE A 175 6.06 -16.41 -16.80
N LEU A 176 6.14 -15.36 -17.62
CA LEU A 176 7.13 -15.26 -18.70
C LEU A 176 8.52 -14.93 -18.21
N HIS A 177 8.64 -13.96 -17.29
CA HIS A 177 9.92 -13.44 -16.84
C HIS A 177 10.30 -13.93 -15.44
N GLY A 178 9.37 -14.60 -14.74
CA GLY A 178 9.54 -15.05 -13.36
C GLY A 178 9.07 -14.01 -12.33
N VAL A 179 8.52 -14.48 -11.21
CA VAL A 179 7.87 -13.65 -10.17
C VAL A 179 8.78 -12.54 -9.61
N ASN A 180 10.09 -12.78 -9.57
CA ASN A 180 11.10 -11.87 -9.00
C ASN A 180 11.84 -11.04 -10.06
N SER A 181 11.38 -11.05 -11.32
CA SER A 181 11.99 -10.24 -12.38
C SER A 181 11.65 -8.76 -12.26
N ASP A 182 12.55 -7.91 -12.74
CA ASP A 182 12.34 -6.45 -12.83
C ASP A 182 11.08 -6.14 -13.65
N GLN A 183 10.79 -6.92 -14.71
CA GLN A 183 9.59 -6.80 -15.52
C GLN A 183 8.32 -7.02 -14.70
N THR A 184 8.31 -8.02 -13.83
CA THR A 184 7.16 -8.31 -12.98
C THR A 184 7.00 -7.25 -11.90
N GLU A 185 8.10 -6.68 -11.40
CA GLU A 185 8.03 -5.55 -10.48
C GLU A 185 7.45 -4.30 -11.15
N ILE A 186 7.89 -3.99 -12.37
CA ILE A 186 7.31 -2.91 -13.19
C ILE A 186 5.82 -3.16 -13.45
N ALA A 187 5.42 -4.41 -13.74
CA ALA A 187 4.02 -4.77 -13.92
C ALA A 187 3.20 -4.63 -12.64
N ARG A 188 3.74 -5.01 -11.47
CA ARG A 188 3.10 -4.79 -10.16
C ARG A 188 2.90 -3.31 -9.86
N LEU A 189 3.91 -2.49 -10.14
CA LEU A 189 3.81 -1.03 -9.99
C LEU A 189 2.73 -0.45 -10.92
N LEU A 190 2.69 -0.90 -12.18
CA LEU A 190 1.66 -0.53 -13.15
C LEU A 190 0.25 -0.86 -12.62
N TYR A 191 0.04 -2.09 -12.13
CA TYR A 191 -1.25 -2.52 -11.57
C TYR A 191 -1.65 -1.72 -10.33
N ASN A 192 -0.70 -1.43 -9.44
CA ASN A 192 -0.95 -0.62 -8.25
C ASN A 192 -1.40 0.79 -8.65
N ASP A 193 -0.72 1.44 -9.58
CA ASP A 193 -1.11 2.76 -10.09
C ASP A 193 -2.51 2.73 -10.74
N THR A 194 -2.83 1.70 -11.51
CA THR A 194 -4.17 1.47 -12.08
C THR A 194 -5.24 1.36 -11.00
N CYS A 195 -4.97 0.64 -9.90
CA CYS A 195 -5.89 0.52 -8.77
C CYS A 195 -6.04 1.83 -7.99
N HIS A 196 -5.01 2.68 -7.98
CA HIS A 196 -5.00 3.94 -7.25
C HIS A 196 -5.87 5.03 -7.88
N GLU A 197 -6.10 4.99 -9.19
CA GLU A 197 -6.93 5.95 -9.92
C GLU A 197 -8.45 5.69 -9.79
N SER A 198 -8.86 4.67 -9.02
CA SER A 198 -10.27 4.38 -8.77
C SER A 198 -10.94 5.50 -7.95
N PRO A 199 -12.10 6.04 -8.37
CA PRO A 199 -12.66 7.29 -7.85
C PRO A 199 -13.35 7.22 -6.48
N THR A 200 -13.17 6.15 -5.68
CA THR A 200 -13.99 5.91 -4.47
C THR A 200 -13.23 5.95 -3.15
N HIS A 201 -12.02 6.53 -3.12
CA HIS A 201 -11.23 6.56 -1.88
C HIS A 201 -11.90 7.44 -0.82
N GLU A 202 -12.04 6.90 0.39
CA GLU A 202 -12.54 7.62 1.56
C GLU A 202 -11.62 8.82 1.85
N LEU A 203 -12.22 9.98 2.12
CA LEU A 203 -11.48 11.20 2.44
C LEU A 203 -11.41 11.36 3.95
N VAL A 204 -10.23 11.70 4.46
CA VAL A 204 -9.98 11.86 5.90
C VAL A 204 -9.05 13.03 6.18
N TRP A 205 -9.09 13.52 7.42
CA TRP A 205 -8.02 14.32 7.99
C TRP A 205 -7.06 13.39 8.72
N ALA A 206 -5.79 13.39 8.29
CA ALA A 206 -4.76 12.54 8.88
C ALA A 206 -3.65 13.40 9.51
N ARG A 207 -3.17 12.98 10.68
CA ARG A 207 -2.08 13.66 11.41
C ARG A 207 -0.84 12.78 11.50
N MET A 208 0.28 13.30 11.00
CA MET A 208 1.61 12.70 11.21
C MET A 208 2.28 13.26 12.45
N LYS A 209 3.13 12.46 13.09
CA LYS A 209 3.92 12.89 14.25
C LYS A 209 4.77 14.11 13.88
N GLY A 210 4.60 15.22 14.61
CA GLY A 210 5.31 16.48 14.34
C GLY A 210 4.62 17.43 13.35
N PHE A 211 3.49 17.02 12.76
CA PHE A 211 2.71 17.83 11.84
C PHE A 211 1.27 18.00 12.35
N GLY A 212 0.57 19.02 11.85
CA GLY A 212 -0.88 19.17 12.08
C GLY A 212 -1.69 18.19 11.24
N TYR A 213 -3.02 18.30 11.27
CA TYR A 213 -3.90 17.54 10.39
C TYR A 213 -3.80 18.03 8.94
N TRP A 214 -3.71 17.08 8.00
CA TRP A 214 -3.71 17.31 6.56
C TRP A 214 -4.80 16.47 5.89
N PRO A 215 -5.36 16.95 4.77
CA PRO A 215 -6.36 16.19 4.05
C PRO A 215 -5.68 15.04 3.29
N ALA A 216 -6.30 13.87 3.30
CA ALA A 216 -5.77 12.67 2.66
C ALA A 216 -6.86 11.75 2.11
N LYS A 217 -6.46 10.87 1.19
CA LYS A 217 -7.24 9.75 0.68
C LYS A 217 -6.81 8.49 1.40
N VAL A 218 -7.76 7.72 1.92
CA VAL A 218 -7.49 6.39 2.49
C VAL A 218 -7.26 5.41 1.35
N MET A 219 -6.11 4.75 1.37
CA MET A 219 -5.75 3.72 0.40
C MET A 219 -6.16 2.34 0.92
N GLN A 220 -5.83 2.04 2.18
CA GLN A 220 -6.19 0.80 2.86
C GLN A 220 -6.15 0.95 4.38
N ARG A 221 -6.89 0.08 5.08
CA ARG A 221 -6.94 0.02 6.55
C ARG A 221 -6.39 -1.33 7.01
N GLU A 222 -5.36 -1.34 7.84
CA GLU A 222 -4.78 -2.54 8.42
C GLU A 222 -4.70 -2.42 9.95
N GLY A 223 -5.62 -3.09 10.65
CA GLY A 223 -5.64 -3.12 12.11
C GLY A 223 -5.80 -1.73 12.73
N ASN A 224 -4.75 -1.24 13.41
CA ASN A 224 -4.73 0.07 14.06
C ASN A 224 -4.00 1.16 13.25
N GLN A 225 -3.73 0.91 11.97
CA GLN A 225 -3.10 1.87 11.09
C GLN A 225 -3.87 1.98 9.78
N VAL A 226 -3.83 3.17 9.21
CA VAL A 226 -4.50 3.53 7.96
C VAL A 226 -3.43 4.06 7.03
N ASP A 227 -3.28 3.42 5.88
CA ASP A 227 -2.42 3.90 4.81
C ASP A 227 -3.16 4.99 4.06
N VAL A 228 -2.59 6.19 4.07
CA VAL A 228 -3.18 7.36 3.45
C VAL A 228 -2.23 7.99 2.46
N ARG A 229 -2.80 8.64 1.45
CA ARG A 229 -2.10 9.52 0.52
C ARG A 229 -2.59 10.95 0.69
N PHE A 230 -1.70 11.83 1.13
CA PHE A 230 -2.03 13.24 1.37
C PHE A 230 -2.28 14.00 0.07
N PHE A 231 -3.18 14.99 0.12
CA PHE A 231 -3.30 16.00 -0.92
C PHE A 231 -2.16 17.03 -0.79
N GLY A 232 -1.91 17.81 -1.85
CA GLY A 232 -0.84 18.79 -1.93
C GLY A 232 0.36 18.33 -2.75
N HIS A 233 1.35 19.21 -2.88
CA HIS A 233 2.39 19.12 -3.93
C HIS A 233 3.21 17.82 -3.98
N GLN A 234 3.50 17.20 -2.83
CA GLN A 234 4.33 15.99 -2.77
C GLN A 234 3.51 14.69 -2.82
N HIS A 235 2.17 14.76 -2.72
CA HIS A 235 1.26 13.60 -2.64
C HIS A 235 1.79 12.44 -1.79
N GLN A 236 2.34 12.78 -0.61
CA GLN A 236 3.07 11.86 0.25
C GLN A 236 2.17 10.72 0.74
N ARG A 237 2.71 9.50 0.79
CA ARG A 237 2.04 8.32 1.35
C ARG A 237 2.61 8.02 2.74
N ALA A 238 1.74 7.64 3.68
CA ALA A 238 2.16 7.27 5.03
C ALA A 238 1.15 6.37 5.72
N TRP A 239 1.67 5.50 6.59
CA TRP A 239 0.86 4.77 7.57
C TRP A 239 0.59 5.65 8.79
N ILE A 240 -0.69 5.88 9.07
CA ILE A 240 -1.16 6.76 10.14
C ILE A 240 -1.92 5.93 11.15
N PRO A 241 -1.58 6.00 12.45
CA PRO A 241 -2.38 5.34 13.49
C PRO A 241 -3.84 5.78 13.43
N SER A 242 -4.79 4.86 13.63
CA SER A 242 -6.22 5.15 13.56
C SER A 242 -6.65 6.30 14.49
N ASP A 243 -5.99 6.46 15.64
CA ASP A 243 -6.23 7.55 16.60
C ASP A 243 -5.94 8.95 16.01
N ASN A 244 -5.11 9.01 14.97
CA ASN A 244 -4.71 10.24 14.27
C ASN A 244 -5.49 10.45 12.96
N ILE A 245 -6.55 9.69 12.75
CA ILE A 245 -7.50 9.85 11.65
C ILE A 245 -8.77 10.51 12.17
N GLN A 246 -9.29 11.47 11.42
CA GLN A 246 -10.51 12.20 11.71
C GLN A 246 -11.37 12.27 10.44
N GLU A 247 -12.69 12.21 10.57
CA GLU A 247 -13.60 12.27 9.44
C GLU A 247 -13.48 13.61 8.69
N ILE A 248 -13.58 13.57 7.35
CA ILE A 248 -13.45 14.78 6.52
C ILE A 248 -14.51 15.86 6.81
N THR A 249 -15.63 15.46 7.41
CA THR A 249 -16.80 16.28 7.77
C THR A 249 -16.58 17.12 9.03
N ILE A 250 -15.56 16.81 9.85
CA ILE A 250 -15.29 17.52 11.10
C ILE A 250 -14.92 18.98 10.84
N ASN A 251 -15.39 19.86 11.71
CA ASN A 251 -15.10 21.29 11.59
C ASN A 251 -13.59 21.55 11.76
N LEU A 252 -12.99 22.24 10.79
CA LEU A 252 -11.58 22.64 10.77
C LEU A 252 -11.11 23.41 12.01
N GLN A 253 -12.01 24.05 12.75
CA GLN A 253 -11.69 24.77 13.99
C GLN A 253 -11.39 23.82 15.16
N GLN A 254 -11.88 22.57 15.11
CA GLN A 254 -11.67 21.55 16.13
C GLN A 254 -10.35 20.77 15.93
N LEU A 255 -9.67 20.97 14.79
CA LEU A 255 -8.45 20.27 14.42
C LEU A 255 -7.21 21.14 14.64
N GLN A 256 -6.14 20.52 15.14
CA GLN A 256 -4.82 21.15 15.23
C GLN A 256 -4.18 21.23 13.84
N VAL A 257 -4.42 22.33 13.12
CA VAL A 257 -3.91 22.57 11.76
C VAL A 257 -2.88 23.71 11.71
N LYS A 258 -1.79 23.50 10.97
CA LYS A 258 -0.81 24.55 10.65
C LYS A 258 -1.11 25.08 9.25
N ARG A 259 -1.70 26.28 9.16
CA ARG A 259 -2.21 26.90 7.92
C ARG A 259 -1.08 27.47 7.03
N SER A 260 -0.12 26.61 6.66
CA SER A 260 0.94 26.97 5.71
C SER A 260 0.36 27.16 4.30
N SER A 261 1.14 27.80 3.41
CA SER A 261 0.77 27.94 1.99
C SER A 261 0.58 26.58 1.30
N GLY A 262 1.41 25.58 1.65
CA GLY A 262 1.26 24.21 1.17
C GLY A 262 -0.02 23.54 1.66
N TRP A 263 -0.40 23.77 2.92
CA TRP A 263 -1.64 23.22 3.49
C TRP A 263 -2.88 23.82 2.83
N LYS A 264 -2.89 25.14 2.57
CA LYS A 264 -3.99 25.79 1.84
C LYS A 264 -4.19 25.18 0.45
N LYS A 265 -3.10 25.00 -0.31
CA LYS A 265 -3.15 24.35 -1.63
C LYS A 265 -3.68 22.91 -1.57
N ALA A 266 -3.34 22.15 -0.52
CA ALA A 266 -3.87 20.81 -0.32
C ALA A 266 -5.38 20.81 -0.04
N CYS A 267 -5.88 21.80 0.70
CA CYS A 267 -7.32 22.00 0.93
C CYS A 267 -8.05 22.44 -0.34
N ASP A 268 -7.47 23.34 -1.14
CA ASP A 268 -8.03 23.74 -2.44
C ASP A 268 -8.14 22.52 -3.38
N GLU A 269 -7.12 21.65 -3.38
CA GLU A 269 -7.11 20.40 -4.15
C GLU A 269 -8.17 19.41 -3.65
N LEU A 270 -8.33 19.27 -2.34
CA LEU A 270 -9.40 18.46 -1.73
C LEU A 270 -10.78 18.98 -2.14
N GLU A 271 -11.02 20.30 -2.06
CA GLU A 271 -12.31 20.90 -2.40
C GLU A 271 -12.63 20.70 -3.88
N LEU A 272 -11.63 20.87 -4.76
CA LEU A 272 -11.75 20.54 -6.17
C LEU A 272 -12.06 19.05 -6.38
N HIS A 273 -11.41 18.16 -5.64
CA HIS A 273 -11.67 16.73 -5.68
C HIS A 273 -13.09 16.38 -5.22
N GLN A 274 -13.57 16.95 -4.11
CA GLN A 274 -14.95 16.79 -3.64
C GLN A 274 -15.97 17.35 -4.63
N ARG A 275 -15.66 18.48 -5.28
CA ARG A 275 -16.48 19.05 -6.33
C ARG A 275 -16.56 18.12 -7.53
N PHE A 276 -15.45 17.54 -7.95
CA PHE A 276 -15.40 16.54 -9.02
C PHE A 276 -16.22 15.29 -8.69
N LEU A 277 -16.16 14.81 -7.44
CA LEU A 277 -17.02 13.72 -6.95
C LEU A 277 -18.52 14.09 -6.99
N ARG A 278 -18.89 15.33 -6.63
CA ARG A 278 -20.28 15.81 -6.67
C ARG A 278 -20.81 15.99 -8.09
N GLU A 279 -19.99 16.54 -8.97
CA GLU A 279 -20.35 16.92 -10.34
C GLU A 279 -20.12 15.80 -11.36
N GLY A 280 -19.51 14.67 -10.97
CA GLY A 280 -19.15 13.59 -11.89
C GLY A 280 -18.10 14.01 -12.93
N ARG A 281 -17.39 15.11 -12.70
CA ARG A 281 -16.37 15.64 -13.62
C ARG A 281 -15.00 15.07 -13.26
N THR A 282 -14.27 14.58 -14.25
CA THR A 282 -12.88 14.15 -14.12
C THR A 282 -11.93 15.24 -14.61
N TRP A 283 -10.69 15.21 -14.12
CA TRP A 283 -9.66 16.21 -14.39
C TRP A 283 -9.35 16.29 -15.90
N LYS A 284 -9.66 17.43 -16.55
CA LYS A 284 -9.19 17.72 -17.90
C LYS A 284 -7.78 18.30 -17.84
N GLY A 285 -6.80 17.54 -18.35
CA GLY A 285 -5.45 18.03 -18.58
C GLY A 285 -5.43 19.09 -19.68
N LYS A 286 -4.54 20.07 -19.56
CA LYS A 286 -4.39 21.27 -20.40
C LYS A 286 -4.03 21.01 -21.89
N LEU A 287 -4.08 19.77 -22.37
CA LEU A 287 -3.72 19.41 -23.74
C LEU A 287 -4.88 19.58 -24.74
N GLU A 288 -6.13 19.64 -24.27
CA GLU A 288 -7.31 19.70 -25.15
C GLU A 288 -7.80 21.11 -25.53
N GLU A 289 -7.21 22.20 -25.01
CA GLU A 289 -7.66 23.57 -25.37
C GLU A 289 -7.38 23.96 -26.83
N LYS A 290 -6.58 23.18 -27.58
CA LYS A 290 -6.30 23.46 -28.99
C LYS A 290 -7.31 22.85 -29.98
N HIS A 291 -8.08 21.84 -29.59
CA HIS A 291 -9.08 21.22 -30.49
C HIS A 291 -10.49 21.82 -30.37
N ASP A 292 -10.79 22.53 -29.29
CA ASP A 292 -12.13 23.12 -29.04
C ASP A 292 -12.32 24.51 -29.70
N ARG A 293 -11.29 25.06 -30.34
CA ARG A 293 -11.38 26.37 -31.05
C ARG A 293 -11.77 26.25 -32.53
N SER A 294 -11.64 25.07 -33.14
CA SER A 294 -12.02 24.86 -34.55
C SER A 294 -13.51 24.57 -34.74
N ASP A 295 -14.19 24.01 -33.74
CA ASP A 295 -15.61 23.58 -33.85
C ASP A 295 -16.65 24.63 -33.42
N ARG A 296 -16.21 25.83 -33.01
CA ARG A 296 -17.10 26.90 -32.53
C ARG A 296 -17.41 27.99 -33.56
N HIS A 297 -16.83 27.94 -34.75
CA HIS A 297 -17.01 28.98 -35.78
C HIS A 297 -18.05 28.63 -36.86
N GLU A 298 -18.62 27.42 -36.88
CA GLU A 298 -19.62 27.02 -37.90
C GLU A 298 -21.07 26.95 -37.40
N ARG A 299 -21.38 27.51 -36.22
CA ARG A 299 -22.76 27.41 -35.67
C ARG A 299 -23.32 28.72 -35.13
N GLN A 300 -22.92 29.85 -35.73
CA GLN A 300 -23.44 31.17 -35.37
C GLN A 300 -23.53 32.10 -36.60
N GLU A 301 -24.14 31.64 -37.70
CA GLU A 301 -24.53 32.52 -38.82
C GLU A 301 -26.05 32.57 -39.10
N ASP A 302 -26.86 31.68 -38.52
CA ASP A 302 -28.33 31.76 -38.69
C ASP A 302 -29.01 32.26 -37.41
N LYS A 303 -29.04 33.59 -37.21
CA LYS A 303 -30.07 34.35 -36.46
C LYS A 303 -29.57 35.77 -36.16
N GLN A 304 -29.49 36.63 -37.17
CA GLN A 304 -29.55 38.09 -36.96
C GLN A 304 -29.85 38.86 -38.25
N GLU A 305 -30.90 38.44 -38.98
CA GLU A 305 -31.65 39.33 -39.86
C GLU A 305 -33.08 39.38 -39.33
N GLU A 306 -33.36 40.38 -38.49
CA GLU A 306 -34.66 41.00 -38.20
C GLU A 306 -34.50 41.85 -36.94
N ALA A 307 -33.82 42.99 -37.09
CA ALA A 307 -34.03 44.21 -36.31
C ALA A 307 -33.04 45.28 -36.80
N GLU A 308 -33.04 45.59 -38.10
CA GLU A 308 -32.71 46.94 -38.51
C GLU A 308 -33.99 47.76 -38.43
N SER A 309 -34.05 48.68 -37.48
CA SER A 309 -34.31 50.10 -37.78
C SER A 309 -34.64 50.89 -36.51
N SER A 310 -34.11 52.12 -36.51
CA SER A 310 -34.40 53.24 -35.58
C SER A 310 -33.57 53.19 -34.30
N ILE A 311 -32.60 54.07 -34.02
CA ILE A 311 -32.53 55.52 -34.25
C ILE A 311 -31.09 56.05 -34.12
N SER A 312 -30.87 57.19 -34.76
CA SER A 312 -29.60 57.87 -34.99
C SER A 312 -29.13 58.81 -33.85
N SER A 313 -27.83 59.15 -33.93
CA SER A 313 -27.27 60.53 -33.86
C SER A 313 -26.86 61.20 -32.53
N THR A 314 -25.61 61.67 -32.58
CA THR A 314 -25.04 62.98 -32.13
C THR A 314 -24.55 63.20 -30.69
N SER A 315 -23.23 63.44 -30.62
CA SER A 315 -22.57 64.69 -30.15
C SER A 315 -22.44 65.06 -28.66
N ASN A 316 -21.15 65.13 -28.27
CA ASN A 316 -20.41 66.21 -27.60
C ASN A 316 -20.61 66.58 -26.10
N GLU A 317 -19.42 66.84 -25.53
CA GLU A 317 -19.03 67.70 -24.39
C GLU A 317 -19.12 67.24 -22.92
N GLN A 318 -17.89 67.11 -22.36
CA GLN A 318 -17.37 67.69 -21.10
C GLN A 318 -18.08 67.36 -19.77
N SER A 319 -17.41 67.11 -18.64
CA SER A 319 -15.99 67.06 -18.26
C SER A 319 -15.87 66.62 -16.77
N LYS A 320 -14.64 66.24 -16.38
CA LYS A 320 -13.98 66.29 -15.03
C LYS A 320 -13.75 64.98 -14.24
N GLY A 321 -12.49 64.85 -13.81
CA GLY A 321 -11.98 63.91 -12.79
C GLY A 321 -10.59 63.34 -13.15
N ASN A 322 -9.56 64.17 -13.37
CA ASN A 322 -8.54 64.61 -12.41
C ASN A 322 -7.50 63.54 -11.93
N GLN A 323 -6.31 63.63 -12.54
CA GLN A 323 -4.94 63.60 -11.95
C GLN A 323 -4.41 62.38 -11.15
N GLU A 324 -3.52 61.62 -11.82
CA GLU A 324 -2.15 61.31 -11.32
C GLU A 324 -1.35 62.65 -11.18
N PRO A 325 -0.25 62.79 -10.39
CA PRO A 325 0.95 61.93 -10.52
C PRO A 325 1.89 61.75 -9.29
N LYS A 326 2.78 60.76 -9.47
CA LYS A 326 4.10 60.43 -8.87
C LYS A 326 4.89 61.44 -8.01
N ALA A 327 5.60 60.91 -6.99
CA ALA A 327 7.02 61.22 -6.66
C ALA A 327 7.60 60.13 -5.72
N LYS A 328 8.67 59.37 -6.04
CA LYS A 328 10.14 59.66 -5.97
C LYS A 328 10.71 60.02 -4.59
N ARG A 329 11.60 59.14 -4.07
CA ARG A 329 12.88 59.42 -3.36
C ARG A 329 13.53 58.06 -2.98
N SER A 330 14.67 57.63 -3.51
CA SER A 330 16.07 58.07 -3.31
C SER A 330 16.58 57.92 -1.88
N ARG A 331 17.46 56.93 -1.62
CA ARG A 331 18.93 57.08 -1.40
C ARG A 331 19.50 56.09 -0.35
N ARG A 332 20.69 55.52 -0.66
CA ARG A 332 21.78 55.10 0.26
C ARG A 332 21.54 53.78 1.04
N SER A 333 22.48 52.85 1.26
CA SER A 333 23.93 52.76 1.08
C SER A 333 24.35 51.27 1.13
N GLN A 334 25.46 50.97 0.45
CA GLN A 334 26.55 50.04 0.79
C GLN A 334 26.30 48.52 0.94
N VAL A 335 27.04 47.83 0.07
CA VAL A 335 27.39 46.42 0.02
C VAL A 335 28.30 46.06 1.21
N ALA A 336 28.05 44.90 1.82
CA ALA A 336 29.06 44.14 2.56
C ALA A 336 29.02 42.69 2.05
N GLU A 337 30.16 42.22 1.55
CA GLU A 337 30.41 40.83 1.12
C GLU A 337 30.36 39.86 2.31
N PRO A 338 30.06 38.56 2.11
CA PRO A 338 30.58 37.52 2.97
C PRO A 338 31.86 36.93 2.37
N LYS A 339 32.91 37.05 3.16
CA LYS A 339 34.24 36.47 3.05
C LYS A 339 34.17 34.94 2.98
N VAL A 340 35.09 34.40 2.18
CA VAL A 340 35.57 33.02 2.19
C VAL A 340 36.25 32.73 3.53
N GLU A 341 35.96 31.57 4.13
CA GLU A 341 36.80 30.99 5.19
C GLU A 341 36.70 29.45 5.12
N GLU A 342 37.77 28.84 4.63
CA GLU A 342 38.17 27.46 4.97
C GLU A 342 38.46 27.39 6.48
N PRO A 343 38.32 26.20 7.08
CA PRO A 343 39.56 25.60 7.60
C PRO A 343 39.62 24.07 7.49
N GLU A 344 40.80 23.59 7.11
CA GLU A 344 41.43 22.35 7.59
C GLU A 344 42.78 22.75 8.23
N PRO A 345 43.51 21.86 8.93
CA PRO A 345 43.10 20.90 9.95
C PRO A 345 43.94 21.10 11.23
N GLU A 346 43.54 20.55 12.37
CA GLU A 346 44.49 20.39 13.49
C GLU A 346 44.29 19.07 14.22
N MET A 347 45.45 18.52 14.55
CA MET A 347 45.79 17.18 14.96
C MET A 347 46.34 17.25 16.39
N GLU A 348 45.75 16.54 17.34
CA GLU A 348 46.47 15.95 18.48
C GLU A 348 45.71 14.66 18.85
N ALA A 349 46.26 13.48 18.60
CA ALA A 349 47.32 12.82 19.37
C ALA A 349 46.86 12.38 20.77
N VAL A 350 46.35 11.15 20.86
CA VAL A 350 46.74 10.24 21.93
C VAL A 350 46.97 8.86 21.34
N SER A 351 48.26 8.57 21.22
CA SER A 351 48.86 7.26 20.99
C SER A 351 48.79 6.45 22.28
N SER A 352 48.46 5.17 22.16
CA SER A 352 49.23 4.11 22.83
C SER A 352 49.00 2.78 22.11
N SER A 353 50.00 2.43 21.28
CA SER A 353 50.61 1.11 21.03
C SER A 353 49.84 -0.15 21.47
N GLN A 354 49.75 -1.24 20.68
CA GLN A 354 50.88 -1.93 20.05
C GLN A 354 50.38 -3.03 19.08
N GLU A 355 51.01 -3.12 17.90
CA GLU A 355 50.88 -4.25 16.96
C GLU A 355 51.94 -5.33 17.23
N ILE A 356 51.50 -6.60 17.17
CA ILE A 356 52.10 -7.89 16.71
C ILE A 356 53.60 -8.20 17.02
N PRO A 357 53.98 -9.47 17.32
CA PRO A 357 54.59 -10.25 16.23
C PRO A 357 54.27 -11.76 16.18
N THR A 358 54.46 -12.23 14.96
CA THR A 358 54.44 -13.56 14.36
C THR A 358 55.45 -14.57 14.96
N ALA A 359 55.11 -15.87 14.82
CA ALA A 359 55.97 -17.06 14.61
C ALA A 359 56.75 -17.73 15.79
N VAL A 360 56.27 -18.92 16.23
CA VAL A 360 56.83 -20.32 16.12
C VAL A 360 58.37 -20.49 16.31
N PRO A 361 58.99 -21.58 16.90
CA PRO A 361 58.54 -22.98 17.18
C PRO A 361 58.98 -23.64 18.53
N HIS A 362 58.40 -24.80 18.91
CA HIS A 362 59.06 -26.13 19.08
C HIS A 362 58.17 -27.17 19.82
N GLN A 363 57.69 -28.14 19.04
CA GLN A 363 57.59 -29.63 19.18
C GLN A 363 57.79 -30.30 20.58
N PRO A 364 57.21 -31.51 20.85
CA PRO A 364 57.09 -32.57 19.85
C PRO A 364 55.88 -33.54 19.91
N GLU A 365 55.79 -34.30 18.81
CA GLU A 365 55.31 -35.69 18.67
C GLU A 365 53.84 -36.00 18.38
N ARG A 366 53.72 -37.06 17.59
CA ARG A 366 52.59 -37.51 16.78
C ARG A 366 51.63 -38.37 17.60
N THR A 367 50.38 -38.50 17.15
CA THR A 367 49.77 -39.78 16.74
C THR A 367 48.31 -39.60 16.34
N SER A 368 47.95 -40.24 15.23
CA SER A 368 46.58 -40.53 14.78
C SER A 368 46.05 -41.72 15.57
N VAL A 369 44.83 -41.72 16.10
CA VAL A 369 44.14 -42.98 16.47
C VAL A 369 42.61 -42.89 16.36
N SER A 370 42.09 -43.82 15.55
CA SER A 370 40.74 -44.39 15.53
C SER A 370 40.54 -45.33 16.74
N THR A 371 39.41 -45.29 17.45
CA THR A 371 39.18 -46.24 18.56
C THR A 371 37.84 -46.97 18.49
N GLN A 372 37.94 -48.25 18.14
CA GLN A 372 37.11 -49.32 18.67
C GLN A 372 37.70 -49.84 20.01
N THR A 373 36.80 -50.31 20.88
CA THR A 373 36.92 -51.39 21.89
C THR A 373 37.82 -51.31 23.15
N LYS A 374 37.13 -51.46 24.30
CA LYS A 374 37.47 -52.20 25.57
C LYS A 374 38.61 -51.64 26.45
N LYS A 375 38.70 -51.84 27.77
CA LYS A 375 37.85 -52.30 28.90
C LYS A 375 38.75 -52.19 30.16
N SER A 376 38.24 -51.69 31.27
CA SER A 376 38.67 -52.05 32.64
C SER A 376 37.44 -51.82 33.53
N GLY A 377 37.08 -52.62 34.51
CA GLY A 377 37.65 -53.84 35.08
C GLY A 377 36.97 -53.99 36.44
N SER A 378 36.03 -54.92 36.57
CA SER A 378 35.42 -55.40 37.83
C SER A 378 34.55 -56.63 37.53
N PRO A 379 34.41 -57.58 38.47
CA PRO A 379 34.94 -58.93 38.25
C PRO A 379 33.93 -59.97 37.76
N SER A 380 34.54 -61.06 37.33
CA SER A 380 33.98 -62.37 37.01
C SER A 380 33.15 -63.01 38.13
N SER A 381 31.99 -63.53 37.71
CA SER A 381 31.43 -64.85 38.03
C SER A 381 32.09 -65.69 39.13
N SER A 382 31.36 -65.90 40.22
CA SER A 382 31.36 -67.15 40.97
C SER A 382 30.07 -67.92 40.68
N SER A 383 30.24 -69.16 40.27
CA SER A 383 29.23 -70.21 40.20
C SER A 383 28.69 -70.59 41.60
N SER A 384 27.54 -71.27 41.60
CA SER A 384 26.90 -72.03 42.72
C SER A 384 25.71 -71.32 43.40
N PRO A 385 24.79 -72.08 44.04
CA PRO A 385 23.63 -72.69 43.40
C PRO A 385 22.32 -72.07 43.91
N ALA A 386 21.20 -72.48 43.31
CA ALA A 386 19.85 -72.24 43.80
C ALA A 386 19.75 -72.33 45.33
N PRO A 387 19.03 -71.40 46.02
CA PRO A 387 18.67 -71.66 47.40
C PRO A 387 17.66 -72.80 47.36
N ARG A 388 18.13 -74.01 47.65
CA ARG A 388 17.28 -75.04 48.25
C ARG A 388 16.72 -74.40 49.51
N MET A 389 15.46 -73.95 49.45
CA MET A 389 14.68 -73.72 50.64
C MET A 389 14.59 -75.07 51.35
N VAL A 390 15.42 -75.20 52.37
CA VAL A 390 15.37 -76.29 53.33
C VAL A 390 13.99 -76.18 53.95
N HIS A 391 13.12 -77.15 53.67
CA HIS A 391 11.93 -77.38 54.48
C HIS A 391 12.43 -77.75 55.88
N ARG A 392 12.62 -76.75 56.73
CA ARG A 392 12.69 -76.97 58.18
C ARG A 392 11.28 -77.32 58.59
N GLY A 393 11.02 -78.62 58.69
CA GLY A 393 9.79 -79.15 59.24
C GLY A 393 9.62 -78.63 60.66
N THR A 394 8.81 -77.60 60.82
CA THR A 394 8.12 -77.37 62.08
C THR A 394 7.02 -78.42 62.13
N GLN A 395 7.27 -79.51 62.85
CA GLN A 395 6.21 -80.41 63.29
C GLN A 395 5.26 -79.59 64.17
N THR A 396 4.11 -79.23 63.64
CA THR A 396 2.94 -78.92 64.46
C THR A 396 2.11 -80.19 64.51
N LEU A 397 2.13 -80.86 65.67
CA LEU A 397 1.18 -81.93 65.99
C LEU A 397 -0.24 -81.42 65.78
N ASN A 398 -1.05 -82.30 65.21
CA ASN A 398 -2.44 -82.12 64.83
C ASN A 398 -3.30 -81.60 66.00
N GLU A 399 -4.09 -80.55 65.77
CA GLU A 399 -5.56 -80.59 65.92
C GLU A 399 -6.18 -79.25 65.51
N GLY A 400 -6.91 -79.29 64.39
CA GLY A 400 -7.68 -78.16 63.88
C GLY A 400 -7.80 -78.23 62.36
N ASN A 401 -8.92 -78.79 61.88
CA ASN A 401 -9.32 -78.79 60.48
C ASN A 401 -9.24 -77.36 59.90
N CYS A 402 -8.14 -76.99 59.24
CA CYS A 402 -8.12 -75.89 58.30
C CYS A 402 -8.20 -76.50 56.89
N GLN A 403 -9.43 -76.82 56.46
CA GLN A 403 -9.74 -77.28 55.11
C GLN A 403 -9.14 -76.32 54.07
N ASN A 404 -7.98 -76.61 53.47
CA ASN A 404 -7.35 -76.07 52.24
C ASN A 404 -7.43 -74.54 51.92
N MET A 405 -8.14 -73.75 52.71
CA MET A 405 -8.57 -72.38 52.43
C MET A 405 -7.56 -71.36 52.91
N CYS A 406 -6.72 -71.69 53.90
CA CYS A 406 -5.68 -70.79 54.40
C CYS A 406 -4.48 -70.74 53.44
N HIS A 407 -4.05 -71.88 52.92
CA HIS A 407 -2.94 -71.97 51.95
C HIS A 407 -3.34 -71.36 50.60
N ASP A 408 -4.57 -71.61 50.14
CA ASP A 408 -5.11 -70.99 48.93
C ASP A 408 -5.28 -69.47 49.06
N LYS A 409 -5.72 -68.97 50.23
CA LYS A 409 -5.73 -67.53 50.51
C LYS A 409 -4.34 -66.92 50.44
N TYR A 410 -3.35 -67.54 51.07
CA TYR A 410 -1.99 -66.99 51.12
C TYR A 410 -1.30 -67.01 49.75
N THR A 411 -1.50 -68.09 48.99
CA THR A 411 -0.97 -68.24 47.62
C THR A 411 -1.63 -67.25 46.65
N LYS A 412 -2.93 -67.02 46.81
CA LYS A 412 -3.66 -66.00 46.05
C LYS A 412 -3.18 -64.60 46.38
N ILE A 413 -3.05 -64.24 47.66
CA ILE A 413 -2.52 -62.93 48.08
C ILE A 413 -1.09 -62.71 47.53
N PHE A 414 -0.22 -63.72 47.60
CA PHE A 414 1.14 -63.60 47.08
C PHE A 414 1.18 -63.47 45.55
N SER A 415 0.30 -64.19 44.84
CA SER A 415 0.16 -64.08 43.38
C SER A 415 -0.40 -62.71 42.98
N ASP A 416 -1.41 -62.22 43.69
CA ASP A 416 -2.02 -60.90 43.46
C ASP A 416 -1.00 -59.79 43.71
N VAL A 417 -0.20 -59.87 44.78
CA VAL A 417 0.90 -58.92 45.06
C VAL A 417 1.98 -58.98 43.98
N LYS A 418 2.35 -60.17 43.51
CA LYS A 418 3.34 -60.35 42.42
C LYS A 418 2.85 -59.76 41.10
N GLU A 419 1.58 -59.95 40.76
CA GLU A 419 0.98 -59.40 39.54
C GLU A 419 0.79 -57.88 39.67
N MET A 420 0.40 -57.37 40.83
CA MET A 420 0.38 -55.93 41.11
C MET A 420 1.77 -55.31 40.95
N MET A 421 2.81 -55.93 41.50
CA MET A 421 4.19 -55.43 41.40
C MET A 421 4.70 -55.47 39.95
N LYS A 422 4.40 -56.51 39.17
CA LYS A 422 4.72 -56.53 37.73
C LYS A 422 3.95 -55.48 36.94
N ALA A 423 2.67 -55.28 37.24
CA ALA A 423 1.83 -54.28 36.59
C ALA A 423 2.25 -52.85 36.95
N GLU A 424 2.74 -52.62 38.17
CA GLU A 424 3.32 -51.37 38.62
C GLU A 424 4.68 -51.13 37.96
N ASN A 425 5.58 -52.12 37.93
CA ASN A 425 6.88 -52.00 37.29
C ASN A 425 6.77 -51.80 35.77
N LYS A 426 5.78 -52.45 35.12
CA LYS A 426 5.44 -52.21 33.71
C LYS A 426 4.93 -50.78 33.49
N ARG A 427 4.00 -50.30 34.32
CA ARG A 427 3.49 -48.92 34.24
C ARG A 427 4.60 -47.89 34.44
N GLU A 428 5.50 -48.12 35.39
CA GLU A 428 6.61 -47.22 35.65
C GLU A 428 7.62 -47.22 34.49
N THR A 429 7.92 -48.39 33.92
CA THR A 429 8.78 -48.49 32.73
C THR A 429 8.15 -47.77 31.52
N GLU A 430 6.84 -47.92 31.31
CA GLU A 430 6.10 -47.21 30.25
C GLU A 430 6.08 -45.70 30.49
N ARG A 431 5.93 -45.24 31.74
CA ARG A 431 5.98 -43.83 32.12
C ARG A 431 7.34 -43.22 31.84
N VAL A 432 8.41 -43.84 32.30
CA VAL A 432 9.80 -43.38 32.10
C VAL A 432 10.16 -43.39 30.62
N LEU A 433 9.78 -44.43 29.87
CA LEU A 433 10.02 -44.49 28.43
C LEU A 433 9.30 -43.35 27.69
N LYS A 434 8.04 -43.06 28.06
CA LYS A 434 7.27 -41.97 27.48
C LYS A 434 7.91 -40.61 27.80
N GLU A 435 8.29 -40.36 29.05
CA GLU A 435 8.96 -39.13 29.47
C GLU A 435 10.30 -38.95 28.72
N ALA A 436 11.09 -40.01 28.54
CA ALA A 436 12.33 -39.97 27.78
C ALA A 436 12.11 -39.65 26.29
N LEU A 437 11.09 -40.24 25.67
CA LEU A 437 10.74 -39.96 24.27
C LEU A 437 10.21 -38.54 24.07
N ASP A 438 9.38 -38.05 24.99
CA ASP A 438 8.84 -36.68 24.94
C ASP A 438 9.96 -35.65 25.15
N LYS A 439 10.92 -35.93 26.06
CA LYS A 439 12.11 -35.10 26.25
C LYS A 439 13.00 -35.06 25.01
N LEU A 440 13.30 -36.22 24.41
CA LEU A 440 14.11 -36.30 23.20
C LEU A 440 13.43 -35.56 22.04
N ARG A 441 12.10 -35.67 21.91
CA ARG A 441 11.34 -34.92 20.90
C ARG A 441 11.47 -33.40 21.10
N ALA A 442 11.35 -32.93 22.34
CA ALA A 442 11.48 -31.51 22.66
C ALA A 442 12.90 -30.98 22.37
N GLU A 443 13.94 -31.75 22.69
CA GLU A 443 15.33 -31.39 22.40
C GLU A 443 15.59 -31.30 20.89
N MET A 444 15.12 -32.28 20.11
CA MET A 444 15.24 -32.26 18.64
C MET A 444 14.46 -31.10 18.00
N GLU A 445 13.28 -30.77 18.52
CA GLU A 445 12.47 -29.65 18.04
C GLU A 445 13.14 -28.31 18.36
N GLU A 446 13.77 -28.18 19.52
CA GLU A 446 14.54 -27.01 19.91
C GLU A 446 15.81 -26.85 19.06
N GLU A 447 16.57 -27.93 18.83
CA GLU A 447 17.75 -27.90 17.96
C GLU A 447 17.39 -27.50 16.52
N LYS A 448 16.30 -28.07 15.99
CA LYS A 448 15.74 -27.67 14.69
C LYS A 448 15.38 -26.18 14.68
N ARG A 449 14.74 -25.68 15.73
CA ARG A 449 14.36 -24.26 15.85
C ARG A 449 15.59 -23.36 15.87
N GLN A 450 16.64 -23.75 16.59
CA GLN A 450 17.91 -23.02 16.64
C GLN A 450 18.62 -23.02 15.28
N ALA A 451 18.69 -24.16 14.59
CA ALA A 451 19.27 -24.26 13.25
C ALA A 451 18.52 -23.39 12.23
N VAL A 452 17.18 -23.40 12.27
CA VAL A 452 16.34 -22.54 11.42
C VAL A 452 16.58 -21.06 11.75
N ASN A 453 16.58 -20.67 13.03
CA ASN A 453 16.84 -19.27 13.42
C ASN A 453 18.23 -18.79 12.97
N LYS A 454 19.26 -19.64 13.09
CA LYS A 454 20.62 -19.32 12.63
C LYS A 454 20.67 -19.16 11.11
N ALA A 455 20.02 -20.06 10.37
CA ALA A 455 19.94 -19.97 8.91
C ALA A 455 19.21 -18.70 8.47
N VAL A 456 18.06 -18.39 9.06
CA VAL A 456 17.28 -17.18 8.77
C VAL A 456 18.06 -15.92 9.11
N SER A 457 18.74 -15.87 10.26
CA SER A 457 19.56 -14.71 10.62
C SER A 457 20.73 -14.51 9.66
N SER A 458 21.34 -15.60 9.19
CA SER A 458 22.46 -15.53 8.24
C SER A 458 21.99 -15.05 6.86
N THR A 459 20.87 -15.58 6.35
CA THR A 459 20.32 -15.17 5.06
C THR A 459 19.79 -13.73 5.11
N GLN A 460 19.18 -13.31 6.22
CA GLN A 460 18.74 -11.93 6.41
C GLN A 460 19.93 -10.96 6.39
N ALA A 461 21.02 -11.28 7.08
CA ALA A 461 22.22 -10.45 7.09
C ALA A 461 22.87 -10.34 5.70
N GLU A 462 22.85 -11.42 4.91
CA GLU A 462 23.33 -11.40 3.52
C GLU A 462 22.45 -10.53 2.62
N MET A 463 21.12 -10.65 2.76
CA MET A 463 20.16 -9.82 2.03
C MET A 463 20.33 -8.33 2.34
N ASP A 464 20.51 -7.98 3.62
CA ASP A 464 20.72 -6.59 4.04
C ASP A 464 22.03 -6.02 3.47
N ARG A 465 23.11 -6.83 3.40
CA ARG A 465 24.37 -6.43 2.77
C ARG A 465 24.21 -6.18 1.27
N LYS A 466 23.51 -7.08 0.56
CA LYS A 466 23.22 -6.91 -0.88
C LYS A 466 22.35 -5.68 -1.13
N CYS A 467 21.33 -5.45 -0.30
CA CYS A 467 20.48 -4.26 -0.39
C CYS A 467 21.28 -2.96 -0.22
N LYS A 468 22.15 -2.90 0.80
CA LYS A 468 23.05 -1.74 1.00
C LYS A 468 23.99 -1.53 -0.20
N GLN A 469 24.58 -2.61 -0.72
CA GLN A 469 25.47 -2.52 -1.88
C GLN A 469 24.75 -1.99 -3.12
N VAL A 470 23.55 -2.48 -3.43
CA VAL A 470 22.76 -2.02 -4.57
C VAL A 470 22.36 -0.55 -4.39
N LYS A 471 21.98 -0.15 -3.17
CA LYS A 471 21.62 1.23 -2.87
C LYS A 471 22.78 2.20 -3.07
N GLU A 472 23.97 1.87 -2.57
CA GLU A 472 25.15 2.74 -2.75
C GLU A 472 25.58 2.79 -4.22
N LYS A 473 25.57 1.66 -4.95
CA LYS A 473 25.85 1.67 -6.40
C LYS A 473 24.88 2.54 -7.18
N CYS A 474 23.58 2.42 -6.92
CA CYS A 474 22.57 3.26 -7.58
C CYS A 474 22.76 4.76 -7.26
N LYS A 475 23.16 5.07 -6.02
CA LYS A 475 23.47 6.44 -5.60
C LYS A 475 24.71 6.99 -6.32
N GLU A 476 25.75 6.18 -6.48
CA GLU A 476 26.96 6.53 -7.24
C GLU A 476 26.64 6.79 -8.71
N GLU A 477 25.88 5.90 -9.36
CA GLU A 477 25.43 6.07 -10.75
C GLU A 477 24.62 7.35 -10.93
N LEU A 478 23.70 7.64 -9.99
CA LEU A 478 22.91 8.88 -10.01
C LEU A 478 23.79 10.13 -9.85
N MET A 479 24.76 10.10 -8.95
CA MET A 479 25.68 11.23 -8.76
C MET A 479 26.54 11.47 -10.00
N GLU A 480 26.97 10.40 -10.68
CA GLU A 480 27.77 10.52 -11.89
C GLU A 480 26.95 11.07 -13.07
N GLU A 481 25.70 10.62 -13.24
CA GLU A 481 24.79 11.22 -14.23
C GLU A 481 24.47 12.68 -13.93
N MET A 482 24.27 13.03 -12.65
CA MET A 482 24.08 14.43 -12.26
C MET A 482 25.31 15.29 -12.62
N LYS A 483 26.53 14.79 -12.37
CA LYS A 483 27.76 15.49 -12.77
C LYS A 483 27.86 15.67 -14.29
N LYS A 484 27.56 14.63 -15.07
CA LYS A 484 27.53 14.73 -16.54
C LYS A 484 26.54 15.77 -17.02
N MET A 485 25.32 15.78 -16.48
CA MET A 485 24.29 16.77 -16.82
C MET A 485 24.74 18.19 -16.50
N VAL A 486 25.37 18.41 -15.34
CA VAL A 486 25.92 19.73 -14.96
C VAL A 486 27.06 20.14 -15.90
N ALA A 487 27.95 19.22 -16.26
CA ALA A 487 29.05 19.49 -17.18
C ALA A 487 28.54 19.84 -18.59
N GLN A 488 27.55 19.08 -19.10
CA GLN A 488 26.89 19.35 -20.38
C GLN A 488 26.18 20.71 -20.35
N HIS A 489 25.45 21.03 -19.29
CA HIS A 489 24.80 22.33 -19.14
C HIS A 489 25.80 23.48 -19.14
N LYS A 490 26.93 23.33 -18.43
CA LYS A 490 28.02 24.32 -18.44
C LYS A 490 28.62 24.51 -19.84
N GLN A 491 28.78 23.42 -20.60
CA GLN A 491 29.25 23.48 -21.98
C GLN A 491 28.25 24.19 -22.90
N LEU A 492 26.96 23.87 -22.78
CA LEU A 492 25.88 24.53 -23.52
C LEU A 492 25.84 26.02 -23.22
N ILE A 493 25.89 26.42 -21.94
CA ILE A 493 25.98 27.84 -21.55
C ILE A 493 27.20 28.51 -22.21
N SER A 494 28.36 27.86 -22.19
CA SER A 494 29.56 28.42 -22.82
C SER A 494 29.40 28.57 -24.32
N GLN A 495 28.75 27.63 -25.02
CA GLN A 495 28.47 27.73 -26.45
C GLN A 495 27.45 28.84 -26.72
N THR A 496 26.40 28.95 -25.90
CA THR A 496 25.39 29.99 -25.99
C THR A 496 26.04 31.37 -25.86
N LYS A 497 26.89 31.57 -24.86
CA LYS A 497 27.58 32.85 -24.63
C LYS A 497 28.55 33.28 -25.74
N LYS A 498 28.96 32.36 -26.63
CA LYS A 498 29.85 32.66 -27.78
C LYS A 498 29.11 33.15 -29.02
N LYS A 499 27.78 33.04 -29.03
CA LYS A 499 26.93 33.42 -30.18
C LYS A 499 26.15 34.70 -29.88
N GLN A 500 25.68 35.35 -30.95
CA GLN A 500 24.72 36.45 -30.86
C GLN A 500 23.31 35.90 -30.98
N TRP A 501 22.37 36.48 -30.23
CA TRP A 501 20.99 35.97 -30.14
C TRP A 501 19.99 37.04 -30.53
N CYS A 502 18.93 36.61 -31.20
CA CYS A 502 17.83 37.45 -31.62
C CYS A 502 17.11 37.97 -30.38
N TYR A 503 16.99 39.28 -30.24
CA TYR A 503 16.31 39.87 -29.10
C TYR A 503 14.82 39.48 -29.01
N ASN A 504 14.18 39.22 -30.17
CA ASN A 504 12.75 38.94 -30.24
C ASN A 504 12.40 37.46 -29.99
N CYS A 505 13.17 36.53 -30.54
CA CYS A 505 12.81 35.10 -30.55
C CYS A 505 13.89 34.16 -30.00
N GLU A 506 15.02 34.68 -29.50
CA GLU A 506 16.11 33.90 -28.92
C GLU A 506 16.78 32.88 -29.87
N GLU A 507 16.52 32.96 -31.17
CA GLU A 507 17.27 32.22 -32.19
C GLU A 507 18.63 32.88 -32.48
N GLU A 508 19.55 32.14 -33.10
CA GLU A 508 20.86 32.68 -33.48
C GLU A 508 20.70 33.88 -34.41
N ALA A 509 21.28 35.02 -34.02
CA ALA A 509 21.15 36.26 -34.76
C ALA A 509 22.16 36.35 -35.91
N MET A 510 21.69 36.84 -37.06
CA MET A 510 22.53 37.10 -38.24
C MET A 510 22.62 38.60 -38.57
N TYR A 511 21.68 39.41 -38.08
CA TYR A 511 21.61 40.84 -38.35
C TYR A 511 21.93 41.62 -37.07
N HIS A 512 22.96 42.47 -37.12
CA HIS A 512 23.31 43.36 -36.02
C HIS A 512 22.64 44.73 -36.17
N CYS A 513 22.03 45.24 -35.09
CA CYS A 513 21.45 46.59 -35.05
C CYS A 513 22.30 47.56 -34.24
N CYS A 514 22.42 47.35 -32.93
CA CYS A 514 23.28 48.13 -32.02
C CYS A 514 23.72 47.28 -30.82
N TRP A 515 24.49 47.87 -29.89
CA TRP A 515 24.99 47.15 -28.70
C TRP A 515 23.88 46.38 -27.99
N ASN A 516 24.09 45.07 -27.81
CA ASN A 516 23.16 44.15 -27.17
C ASN A 516 21.77 44.02 -27.86
N THR A 517 21.67 44.34 -29.15
CA THR A 517 20.46 44.10 -29.95
C THR A 517 20.80 43.61 -31.35
N SER A 518 20.49 42.34 -31.58
CA SER A 518 20.67 41.62 -32.84
C SER A 518 19.40 40.84 -33.17
N TYR A 519 19.24 40.41 -34.43
CA TYR A 519 18.04 39.74 -34.92
C TYR A 519 18.38 38.55 -35.83
N CYS A 520 17.55 37.50 -35.82
CA CYS A 520 17.67 36.39 -36.76
C CYS A 520 17.07 36.72 -38.14
N SER A 521 16.12 37.65 -38.21
CA SER A 521 15.39 38.02 -39.44
C SER A 521 14.91 39.47 -39.44
N ILE A 522 14.64 40.00 -40.64
CA ILE A 522 14.04 41.33 -40.82
C ILE A 522 12.66 41.41 -40.16
N LYS A 523 11.90 40.31 -40.16
CA LYS A 523 10.60 40.22 -39.48
C LYS A 523 10.74 40.48 -37.97
N CYS A 524 11.64 39.75 -37.31
CA CYS A 524 11.93 39.94 -35.88
C CYS A 524 12.46 41.36 -35.58
N GLN A 525 13.22 41.94 -36.50
CA GLN A 525 13.67 43.32 -36.38
C GLN A 525 12.49 44.29 -36.42
N GLN A 526 11.57 44.16 -37.38
CA GLN A 526 10.42 45.07 -37.51
C GLN A 526 9.47 44.95 -36.30
N GLU A 527 9.20 43.73 -35.84
CA GLU A 527 8.37 43.48 -34.65
C GLU A 527 8.94 44.18 -33.42
N HIS A 528 10.21 43.93 -33.08
CA HIS A 528 10.89 44.61 -31.98
C HIS A 528 11.03 46.12 -32.21
N TRP A 529 11.24 46.56 -33.46
CA TRP A 529 11.34 47.98 -33.83
C TRP A 529 10.06 48.75 -33.53
N HIS A 530 8.91 48.22 -33.94
CA HIS A 530 7.61 48.84 -33.72
C HIS A 530 7.16 48.75 -32.26
N ALA A 531 7.54 47.70 -31.54
CA ALA A 531 7.23 47.54 -30.13
C ALA A 531 7.91 48.63 -29.27
N ASP A 532 9.24 48.71 -29.33
CA ASP A 532 10.02 49.52 -28.37
C ASP A 532 11.41 49.95 -28.88
N HIS A 533 12.09 49.15 -29.70
CA HIS A 533 13.49 49.40 -30.07
C HIS A 533 13.69 50.73 -30.81
N LYS A 534 12.69 51.23 -31.56
CA LYS A 534 12.75 52.53 -32.26
C LYS A 534 13.09 53.70 -31.33
N ARG A 535 12.68 53.65 -30.06
CA ARG A 535 12.92 54.72 -29.08
C ARG A 535 14.27 54.62 -28.37
N THR A 536 14.87 53.43 -28.37
CA THR A 536 16.06 53.09 -27.57
C THR A 536 17.28 52.72 -28.42
N CYS A 537 17.10 52.61 -29.74
CA CYS A 537 18.15 52.25 -30.68
C CYS A 537 19.34 53.23 -30.61
N ARG A 538 20.54 52.66 -30.50
CA ARG A 538 21.81 53.41 -30.40
C ARG A 538 22.60 53.42 -31.70
N ARG A 539 22.01 52.96 -32.80
CA ARG A 539 22.65 52.99 -34.12
C ARG A 539 22.73 54.45 -34.57
N LYS A 540 23.95 54.97 -34.73
CA LYS A 540 24.17 56.33 -35.26
C LYS A 540 23.58 56.41 -36.68
N ARG A 541 22.90 57.52 -36.97
CA ARG A 541 22.37 57.82 -38.31
C ARG A 541 23.51 58.06 -39.29
#